data_AF-M7NZU1-F1
#
_entry.id   AF-M7NZU1-F1
#
_cell.length_a   1.000
_cell.length_b   1.000
_cell.length_c   1.000
_cell.angle_alpha   90.00
_cell.angle_beta   90.00
_cell.angle_gamma   90.00
#
_symmetry.space_group_name_H-M   'P 1'
#
loop_
_entity.id
_entity.type
_entity.pdbx_description
1 polymer ?
#
loop_
_entity_poly.entity_id
_entity_poly.type
_entity_poly.pdbx_seq_one_letter_code
_entity_poly.pdbx_strand_id
1 'polypeptide(L)' 'MRYYKGEALVVVAHADNGQRLQFPALHIRRFIDQYGIHGRFRIRFDHNHKLIDLQKISD' A
#
# COMPACT_ATOMS: atom_id res chain seq x y z
N MET A 1 -13.81 -14.81 -11.54
CA MET A 1 -13.01 -14.13 -10.48
C MET A 1 -11.55 -14.14 -10.89
N ARG A 2 -10.98 -13.00 -11.29
CA ARG A 2 -9.58 -12.91 -11.70
C ARG A 2 -8.72 -12.96 -10.44
N TYR A 3 -8.22 -14.16 -10.15
CA TYR A 3 -7.11 -14.37 -9.25
C TYR A 3 -5.97 -13.44 -9.68
N TYR A 4 -5.51 -12.57 -8.76
CA TYR A 4 -4.25 -11.85 -8.89
C TYR A 4 -3.13 -12.91 -9.01
N LYS A 5 -2.87 -13.35 -10.24
CA LYS A 5 -1.77 -14.25 -10.58
C LYS A 5 -0.47 -13.47 -10.37
N GLY A 6 0.14 -13.69 -9.20
CA GLY A 6 1.57 -13.96 -9.07
C GLY A 6 2.61 -12.84 -9.26
N GLU A 7 2.30 -11.69 -9.87
CA GLU A 7 3.32 -10.66 -10.17
C GLU A 7 2.81 -9.23 -9.96
N ALA A 8 2.26 -8.92 -8.79
CA ALA A 8 1.99 -7.52 -8.45
C ALA A 8 3.32 -6.83 -8.07
N LEU A 9 4.01 -6.30 -9.07
CA LEU A 9 5.39 -5.80 -9.00
C LEU A 9 5.55 -4.58 -8.09
N VAL A 10 4.64 -3.61 -8.13
CA VAL A 10 4.72 -2.37 -7.32
C VAL A 10 3.32 -1.74 -7.20
N VAL A 11 3.00 -1.13 -6.06
CA VAL A 11 1.84 -0.26 -5.85
C VAL A 11 2.30 1.19 -5.93
N VAL A 12 1.54 2.01 -6.67
CA VAL A 12 1.73 3.45 -6.75
C VAL A 12 0.60 4.14 -6.01
N ALA A 13 0.92 4.98 -5.04
CA ALA A 13 -0.03 5.77 -4.27
C ALA A 13 0.31 7.26 -4.33
N HIS A 14 -0.71 8.11 -4.22
CA HIS A 14 -0.53 9.53 -3.98
C HIS A 14 -0.79 9.80 -2.50
N ALA A 15 0.17 10.40 -1.81
CA ALA A 15 0.02 10.84 -0.44
C ALA A 15 -0.67 12.21 -0.40
N ASP A 16 -1.30 12.52 0.73
CA ASP A 16 -2.04 13.77 0.95
C ASP A 16 -1.18 15.03 0.79
N ASN A 17 0.14 14.90 0.92
CA ASN A 17 1.12 15.98 0.72
C ASN A 17 1.55 16.15 -0.75
N GLY A 18 0.89 15.45 -1.69
CA GLY A 18 1.18 15.50 -3.13
C GLY A 18 2.32 14.59 -3.58
N GLN A 19 2.97 13.86 -2.68
CA GLN A 19 4.05 12.94 -3.04
C GLN A 19 3.50 11.67 -3.70
N ARG A 20 4.19 11.21 -4.74
CA ARG A 20 3.95 9.89 -5.35
C ARG A 20 4.83 8.85 -4.67
N LEU A 21 4.22 7.89 -4.01
CA LEU A 21 4.90 6.78 -3.35
C LEU A 21 4.79 5.50 -4.16
N GLN A 22 5.89 4.74 -4.21
CA GLN A 22 5.91 3.41 -4.80
C GLN A 22 6.45 2.39 -3.79
N PHE A 23 5.77 1.26 -3.62
CA PHE A 23 6.20 0.20 -2.70
C PHE A 23 5.69 -1.17 -3.14
N PRO A 24 6.30 -2.28 -2.66
CA PRO A 24 5.88 -3.62 -3.06
C PRO A 24 4.42 -3.91 -2.69
N ALA A 25 3.66 -4.47 -3.64
CA ALA A 25 2.24 -4.76 -3.46
C ALA A 25 1.95 -5.76 -2.32
N LEU A 26 2.95 -6.54 -1.91
CA LEU A 26 2.85 -7.49 -0.81
C LEU A 26 2.38 -6.82 0.50
N HIS A 27 2.81 -5.58 0.76
CA HIS A 27 2.47 -4.87 1.98
C HIS A 27 0.97 -4.52 2.06
N ILE A 28 0.34 -4.21 0.92
CA ILE A 28 -1.07 -3.80 0.91
C ILE A 28 -2.04 -4.97 0.73
N ARG A 29 -1.54 -6.16 0.37
CA ARG A 29 -2.35 -7.35 0.08
C ARG A 29 -3.32 -7.71 1.20
N ARG A 30 -2.92 -7.49 2.46
CA ARG A 30 -3.77 -7.73 3.65
C ARG A 30 -4.93 -6.75 3.81
N PHE A 31 -4.95 -5.66 3.04
CA PHE A 31 -5.96 -4.61 3.07
C PHE A 31 -6.82 -4.59 1.80
N ILE A 32 -6.58 -5.51 0.86
CA ILE A 32 -7.40 -5.67 -0.34
C ILE A 32 -8.69 -6.41 0.04
N ASP A 33 -9.83 -5.77 -0.15
CA ASP A 33 -11.13 -6.40 -0.09
C ASP A 33 -11.70 -6.63 -1.51
N GLN A 34 -12.91 -7.18 -1.59
CA GLN A 34 -13.58 -7.45 -2.87
C GLN A 34 -13.91 -6.18 -3.69
N TYR A 35 -13.90 -5.01 -3.04
CA TYR A 35 -14.13 -3.70 -3.63
C TYR A 35 -12.84 -2.92 -3.89
N GLY A 36 -11.67 -3.46 -3.49
CA GLY A 36 -10.36 -2.87 -3.70
C GLY A 36 -9.68 -2.46 -2.39
N ILE A 37 -8.97 -1.32 -2.41
CA ILE A 37 -8.30 -0.76 -1.23
C ILE A 37 -8.90 0.61 -0.98
N HIS A 38 -9.53 0.78 0.17
CA HIS A 38 -10.21 2.01 0.55
C HIS A 38 -9.85 2.44 1.97
N GLY A 39 -9.71 3.75 2.17
CA GLY A 39 -9.44 4.39 3.45
C GLY A 39 -8.09 5.10 3.50
N ARG A 40 -7.73 5.56 4.69
CA ARG A 40 -6.49 6.27 4.94
C ARG A 40 -5.45 5.32 5.51
N PHE A 41 -4.21 5.47 5.06
CA PHE A 41 -3.11 4.60 5.46
C PHE A 41 -1.96 5.43 5.98
N ARG A 42 -1.33 4.94 7.04
CA ARG A 42 -0.08 5.48 7.57
C ARG A 42 1.04 4.53 7.20
N ILE A 43 2.06 5.08 6.56
CA ILE A 43 3.26 4.36 6.14
C ILE A 43 4.43 4.87 6.98
N ARG A 44 5.24 3.95 7.52
CA ARG A 44 6.49 4.30 8.19
C ARG A 44 7.67 3.74 7.42
N PHE A 45 8.66 4.59 7.25
CA PHE A 45 9.96 4.25 6.69
C PHE A 45 11.02 4.27 7.78
N ASP A 46 12.04 3.43 7.63
CA ASP A 46 13.26 3.57 8.41
C ASP A 46 14.18 4.67 7.83
N HIS A 47 15.33 4.86 8.47
CA HIS A 47 16.36 5.81 8.05
C HIS A 47 16.96 5.51 6.65
N ASN A 48 16.77 4.29 6.14
CA ASN A 48 17.23 3.86 4.82
C ASN A 48 16.11 3.91 3.77
N HIS A 49 14.99 4.58 4.06
CA HIS A 49 13.80 4.65 3.21
C HIS A 49 13.13 3.29 2.93
N LYS A 50 13.41 2.28 3.75
CA LYS A 50 12.72 0.99 3.65
C LYS A 50 11.37 1.08 4.36
N LEU A 51 10.32 0.61 3.70
CA LEU A 51 8.99 0.50 4.31
C LEU A 51 9.05 -0.56 5.42
N ILE A 52 8.81 -0.14 6.65
CA ILE A 52 8.81 -1.02 7.83
C ILE A 52 7.39 -1.28 8.37
N ASP A 53 6.44 -0.40 8.08
CA ASP A 53 5.08 -0.50 8.58
C ASP A 53 4.07 0.16 7.63
N LEU A 54 2.92 -0.48 7.49
CA LEU A 54 1.76 0.02 6.74
C LEU A 54 0.51 -0.33 7.57
N GLN A 55 -0.13 0.71 8.10
CA GLN A 55 -1.33 0.58 8.92
C GLN A 55 -2.49 1.31 8.27
N LYS A 56 -3.65 0.65 8.18
CA LYS A 56 -4.91 1.32 7.90
C LYS A 56 -5.28 2.14 9.14
N ILE A 57 -5.36 3.46 8.98
CA ILE A 57 -5.89 4.35 10.01
C ILE A 57 -7.36 4.54 9.66
N SER A 58 -8.22 3.79 10.35
CA SER A 58 -9.67 4.03 10.30
C SER A 58 -9.94 5.45 10.78
N ASP A 59 -10.85 6.14 10.10
CA ASP A 59 -11.54 7.28 10.69
C ASP A 59 -12.53 6.77 11.75
#